data_AF-A0AAP0B949-F1
#
_entry.id   AF-A0AAP0B949-F1
#
_cell.length_a   1.000
_cell.length_b   1.000
_cell.length_c   1.000
_cell.angle_alpha   90.00
_cell.angle_beta   90.00
_cell.angle_gamma   90.00
#
_symmetry.space_group_name_H-M   'P 1'
#
loop_
_entity.id
_entity.type
_entity.pdbx_description
1 polymer ?
#
loop_
_entity_poly.entity_id
_entity_poly.type
_entity_poly.pdbx_seq_one_letter_code
_entity_poly.pdbx_strand_id
1 'polypeptide(L)'
;MKKRGYVTFLAGDGDYVKGAVGLAKGLRKVKSAYQLVAAVLSDVPEEHRQILRMQGCAVREIEPVYPPENRVQFAMDYYVINYSKLRIWNFEEYSKMIYLDADTQVFENIDHLFDMAGGSFYAVMDCFCEKTWSHSRQHSVGYCQQCPEKVKWPSEEMGGPPPPLYFNAGMFLFEPSRLTAAALLQRLESTAPTPFAEQDLLNAYFGKMYKPIPLIYNLVLAMLWRHPENVELGEVKVVHYCAAGSKPWSYTGEGENMKREDIKLLVKKWWDIYDDESLDFKEEEAAEAFYMPSSSFAASKPEPHWLIHAGAPSAT
;
A
#
# COMPACT_ATOMS: atom_id res chain seq x y z
N MET A 1 -22.14 6.42 3.59
CA MET A 1 -20.88 6.95 3.04
C MET A 1 -19.98 5.77 2.67
N LYS A 2 -19.26 5.81 1.54
CA LYS A 2 -18.29 4.74 1.19
C LYS A 2 -17.12 4.75 2.18
N LYS A 3 -16.56 3.58 2.51
CA LYS A 3 -15.49 3.43 3.51
C LYS A 3 -14.13 3.93 2.97
N ARG A 4 -13.13 4.05 3.83
CA ARG A 4 -11.70 4.16 3.49
C ARG A 4 -10.99 3.00 4.18
N GLY A 5 -9.87 2.54 3.64
CA GLY A 5 -9.20 1.35 4.14
C GLY A 5 -7.78 1.20 3.62
N TYR A 6 -6.97 0.49 4.39
CA TYR A 6 -5.68 -0.02 3.90
C TYR A 6 -5.92 -1.36 3.23
N VAL A 7 -5.09 -1.72 2.26
CA VAL A 7 -5.13 -3.05 1.63
C VAL A 7 -3.74 -3.59 1.40
N THR A 8 -3.55 -4.86 1.70
CA THR A 8 -2.36 -5.64 1.37
C THR A 8 -2.75 -6.90 0.61
N PHE A 9 -1.79 -7.56 -0.03
CA PHE A 9 -2.01 -8.75 -0.87
C PHE A 9 -1.11 -9.91 -0.40
N LEU A 10 -1.69 -11.11 -0.31
CA LEU A 10 -0.97 -12.34 0.00
C LEU A 10 -1.35 -13.45 -0.96
N ALA A 11 -0.35 -14.26 -1.31
CA ALA A 11 -0.47 -15.48 -2.08
C ALA A 11 0.48 -16.55 -1.54
N GLY A 12 0.11 -17.81 -1.73
CA GLY A 12 0.88 -18.97 -1.29
C GLY A 12 0.96 -19.16 0.23
N ASP A 13 1.83 -20.07 0.65
CA ASP A 13 2.02 -20.56 2.02
C ASP A 13 3.28 -20.01 2.71
N GLY A 14 3.91 -18.99 2.12
CA GLY A 14 5.13 -18.39 2.67
C GLY A 14 4.92 -17.48 3.89
N ASP A 15 6.02 -16.99 4.44
CA ASP A 15 6.06 -16.16 5.65
C ASP A 15 5.48 -14.73 5.50
N TYR A 16 4.93 -14.37 4.34
CA TYR A 16 4.32 -13.06 4.13
C TYR A 16 3.12 -12.78 5.05
N VAL A 17 2.52 -13.82 5.65
CA VAL A 17 1.56 -13.65 6.75
C VAL A 17 2.16 -12.89 7.93
N LYS A 18 3.44 -13.12 8.28
CA LYS A 18 4.14 -12.38 9.34
C LYS A 18 4.25 -10.90 9.00
N GLY A 19 4.56 -10.61 7.74
CA GLY A 19 4.57 -9.25 7.20
C GLY A 19 3.24 -8.54 7.37
N ALA A 20 2.14 -9.18 6.95
CA ALA A 20 0.80 -8.63 7.08
C ALA A 20 0.35 -8.44 8.54
N VAL A 21 0.76 -9.34 9.45
CA VAL A 21 0.54 -9.17 10.90
C VAL A 21 1.32 -7.96 11.45
N GLY A 22 2.60 -7.85 11.11
CA GLY A 22 3.44 -6.70 11.48
C GLY A 22 2.85 -5.37 10.98
N LEU A 23 2.35 -5.37 9.75
CA LEU A 23 1.66 -4.23 9.15
C LEU A 23 0.37 -3.87 9.91
N ALA A 24 -0.47 -4.86 10.25
CA ALA A 24 -1.68 -4.65 11.04
C ALA A 24 -1.37 -4.05 12.43
N LYS A 25 -0.37 -4.60 13.12
CA LYS A 25 0.13 -4.06 14.40
C LYS A 25 0.71 -2.66 14.24
N GLY A 26 1.41 -2.39 13.14
CA GLY A 26 1.93 -1.07 12.79
C GLY A 26 0.84 -0.02 12.69
N LEU A 27 -0.19 -0.30 11.88
CA LEU A 27 -1.35 0.57 11.72
C LEU A 27 -2.05 0.82 13.07
N ARG A 28 -2.17 -0.20 13.92
CA ARG A 28 -2.72 -0.05 15.28
C ARG A 28 -1.83 0.81 16.19
N LYS A 29 -0.51 0.60 16.18
CA LYS A 29 0.46 1.39 16.96
C LYS A 29 0.37 2.87 16.65
N VAL A 30 0.21 3.21 15.37
CA VAL A 30 0.04 4.60 14.92
C VAL A 30 -1.41 5.10 14.99
N LYS A 31 -2.29 4.31 15.61
CA LYS A 31 -3.71 4.63 15.84
C LYS A 31 -4.45 5.00 14.56
N SER A 32 -4.18 4.27 13.48
CA SER A 32 -4.95 4.36 12.24
C SER A 32 -6.44 4.21 12.53
N ALA A 33 -7.26 5.10 11.96
CA ALA A 33 -8.72 4.99 12.04
C ALA A 33 -9.29 3.93 11.08
N TYR A 34 -8.46 3.39 10.19
CA TYR A 34 -8.90 2.52 9.10
C TYR A 34 -8.33 1.10 9.22
N GLN A 35 -9.19 0.13 8.94
CA GLN A 35 -8.87 -1.30 8.95
C GLN A 35 -7.96 -1.69 7.79
N LEU A 36 -7.13 -2.72 8.02
CA LEU A 36 -6.39 -3.41 6.97
C LEU A 36 -7.24 -4.51 6.32
N VAL A 37 -7.42 -4.43 5.02
CA VAL A 37 -7.99 -5.50 4.18
C VAL A 37 -6.85 -6.38 3.69
N ALA A 38 -6.92 -7.68 3.97
CA ALA A 38 -5.99 -8.65 3.40
C ALA A 38 -6.64 -9.31 2.19
N ALA A 39 -6.24 -8.91 0.99
CA ALA A 39 -6.64 -9.57 -0.24
C ALA A 39 -5.81 -10.85 -0.40
N VAL A 40 -6.45 -12.01 -0.44
CA VAL A 40 -5.78 -13.32 -0.43
C VAL A 40 -6.19 -14.16 -1.64
N LEU A 41 -5.26 -14.93 -2.19
CA LEU A 41 -5.58 -15.99 -3.14
C LEU A 41 -6.00 -17.28 -2.42
N SER A 42 -6.70 -18.16 -3.15
CA SER A 42 -7.20 -19.45 -2.66
C SER A 42 -6.10 -20.39 -2.14
N ASP A 43 -4.85 -20.18 -2.57
CA ASP A 43 -3.67 -20.94 -2.15
C ASP A 43 -3.09 -20.50 -0.78
N VAL A 44 -3.56 -19.38 -0.22
CA VAL A 44 -3.17 -18.97 1.14
C VAL A 44 -3.83 -19.90 2.17
N PRO A 45 -3.06 -20.61 3.01
CA PRO A 45 -3.59 -21.56 3.97
C PRO A 45 -4.65 -20.96 4.92
N GLU A 46 -5.64 -21.77 5.31
CA GLU A 46 -6.69 -21.31 6.23
C GLU A 46 -6.12 -20.90 7.60
N GLU A 47 -5.03 -21.53 8.04
CA GLU A 47 -4.28 -21.10 9.23
C GLU A 47 -3.80 -19.65 9.12
N HIS A 48 -3.18 -19.27 7.98
CA HIS A 48 -2.74 -17.90 7.74
C HIS A 48 -3.92 -16.92 7.71
N ARG A 49 -5.04 -17.33 7.09
CA ARG A 49 -6.27 -16.53 7.04
C ARG A 49 -6.85 -16.33 8.43
N GLN A 50 -6.84 -17.36 9.28
CA GLN A 50 -7.28 -17.27 10.68
C GLN A 50 -6.41 -16.32 11.48
N ILE A 51 -5.08 -16.41 11.36
CA ILE A 51 -4.13 -15.48 11.99
C ILE A 51 -4.47 -14.02 11.62
N LEU A 52 -4.71 -13.75 10.32
CA LEU A 52 -5.08 -12.41 9.86
C LEU A 52 -6.41 -11.94 10.46
N ARG A 53 -7.44 -12.79 10.52
CA ARG A 53 -8.72 -12.45 11.14
C ARG A 53 -8.57 -12.18 12.64
N MET A 54 -7.78 -13.00 13.35
CA MET A 54 -7.46 -12.82 14.77
C MET A 54 -6.69 -11.51 15.02
N GLN A 55 -5.95 -11.01 14.04
CA GLN A 55 -5.28 -9.71 14.09
C GLN A 55 -6.15 -8.53 13.63
N GLY A 56 -7.45 -8.77 13.43
CA GLY A 56 -8.43 -7.75 13.08
C GLY A 56 -8.46 -7.36 11.60
N CYS A 57 -7.78 -8.10 10.73
CA CYS A 57 -7.80 -7.85 9.29
C CYS A 57 -9.13 -8.32 8.67
N ALA A 58 -9.65 -7.53 7.72
CA ALA A 58 -10.74 -7.99 6.85
C ALA A 58 -10.15 -8.86 5.74
N VAL A 59 -10.24 -10.19 5.88
CA VAL A 59 -9.76 -11.13 4.87
C VAL A 59 -10.74 -11.21 3.69
N ARG A 60 -10.25 -10.94 2.48
CA ARG A 60 -11.02 -10.95 1.23
C ARG A 60 -10.34 -11.88 0.23
N GLU A 61 -11.00 -12.97 -0.11
CA GLU A 61 -10.52 -13.81 -1.22
C GLU A 61 -10.73 -13.10 -2.56
N ILE A 62 -9.72 -13.18 -3.43
CA ILE A 62 -9.74 -12.64 -4.79
C ILE A 62 -9.36 -13.72 -5.81
N GLU A 63 -9.87 -13.59 -7.03
CA GLU A 63 -9.53 -14.50 -8.12
C GLU A 63 -8.11 -14.24 -8.63
N PRO A 64 -7.28 -15.29 -8.85
CA PRO A 64 -5.96 -15.12 -9.41
C PRO A 64 -6.03 -14.51 -10.82
N VAL A 65 -4.97 -13.80 -11.18
CA VAL A 65 -4.80 -13.20 -12.50
C VAL A 65 -3.50 -13.71 -13.11
N TYR A 66 -3.63 -14.35 -14.26
CA TYR A 66 -2.50 -14.86 -15.03
C TYR A 66 -2.41 -14.11 -16.36
N PRO A 67 -1.21 -13.72 -16.83
CA PRO A 67 -1.04 -13.25 -18.19
C PRO A 67 -1.29 -14.41 -19.18
N PRO A 68 -1.61 -14.12 -20.45
CA PRO A 68 -1.82 -15.16 -21.46
C PRO A 68 -0.62 -16.12 -21.60
N GLU A 69 -0.90 -17.42 -21.83
CA GLU A 69 0.08 -18.53 -21.82
C GLU A 69 1.30 -18.34 -22.74
N ASN A 70 1.17 -17.58 -23.82
CA ASN A 70 2.26 -17.30 -24.76
C ASN A 70 3.26 -16.23 -24.27
N ARG A 71 3.13 -15.78 -23.01
CA ARG A 71 3.92 -14.67 -22.44
C ARG A 71 4.60 -15.04 -21.11
N VAL A 72 4.60 -16.30 -20.68
CA VAL A 72 5.17 -16.69 -19.37
C VAL A 72 6.71 -16.84 -19.42
N GLN A 73 7.35 -16.70 -20.58
CA GLN A 73 8.73 -17.14 -20.82
C GLN A 73 9.83 -16.32 -20.12
N PHE A 74 9.49 -15.19 -19.47
CA PHE A 74 10.47 -14.28 -18.84
C PHE A 74 10.11 -13.80 -17.44
N ALA A 75 8.93 -14.12 -16.92
CA ALA A 75 8.55 -13.76 -15.56
C ALA A 75 8.79 -14.98 -14.67
N MET A 76 9.63 -14.87 -13.63
CA MET A 76 9.65 -15.88 -12.56
C MET A 76 8.20 -16.10 -12.09
N ASP A 77 7.76 -17.33 -11.87
CA ASP A 77 6.36 -17.67 -11.54
C ASP A 77 5.77 -16.79 -10.41
N TYR A 78 6.62 -16.31 -9.51
CA TYR A 78 6.28 -15.34 -8.46
C TYR A 78 5.79 -13.98 -8.98
N TYR A 79 6.34 -13.44 -10.07
CA TYR A 79 5.92 -12.13 -10.62
C TYR A 79 4.58 -12.20 -11.34
N VAL A 80 4.21 -13.38 -11.85
CA VAL A 80 2.90 -13.59 -12.47
C VAL A 80 1.78 -13.43 -11.44
N ILE A 81 1.99 -13.91 -10.22
CA ILE A 81 0.97 -13.88 -9.17
C ILE A 81 0.65 -12.45 -8.71
N ASN A 82 1.61 -11.53 -8.84
CA ASN A 82 1.44 -10.13 -8.46
C ASN A 82 0.40 -9.40 -9.32
N TYR A 83 0.10 -9.87 -10.54
CA TYR A 83 -1.02 -9.30 -11.31
C TYR A 83 -2.37 -9.51 -10.62
N SER A 84 -2.48 -10.46 -9.68
CA SER A 84 -3.70 -10.63 -8.89
C SER A 84 -4.00 -9.43 -8.00
N LYS A 85 -2.99 -8.60 -7.68
CA LYS A 85 -3.13 -7.30 -7.02
C LYS A 85 -4.11 -6.37 -7.74
N LEU A 86 -4.26 -6.50 -9.06
CA LEU A 86 -5.21 -5.68 -9.83
C LEU A 86 -6.66 -5.87 -9.37
N ARG A 87 -6.98 -7.00 -8.71
CA ARG A 87 -8.32 -7.27 -8.19
C ARG A 87 -8.75 -6.34 -7.05
N ILE A 88 -7.81 -5.67 -6.38
CA ILE A 88 -8.14 -4.72 -5.29
C ILE A 88 -8.99 -3.53 -5.80
N TRP A 89 -8.94 -3.22 -7.10
CA TRP A 89 -9.82 -2.22 -7.70
C TRP A 89 -11.30 -2.62 -7.71
N ASN A 90 -11.64 -3.88 -7.45
CA ASN A 90 -13.04 -4.32 -7.33
C ASN A 90 -13.68 -4.00 -5.97
N PHE A 91 -12.92 -3.49 -5.00
CA PHE A 91 -13.42 -3.20 -3.65
C PHE A 91 -14.21 -1.87 -3.61
N GLU A 92 -15.28 -1.78 -4.40
CA GLU A 92 -16.09 -0.56 -4.59
C GLU A 92 -16.89 -0.12 -3.36
N GLU A 93 -16.91 -0.93 -2.29
CA GLU A 93 -17.40 -0.49 -0.97
C GLU A 93 -16.51 0.58 -0.33
N TYR A 94 -15.27 0.74 -0.81
CA TYR A 94 -14.35 1.80 -0.43
C TYR A 94 -14.36 2.94 -1.47
N SER A 95 -14.20 4.17 -0.98
CA SER A 95 -14.04 5.38 -1.79
C SER A 95 -12.60 5.59 -2.20
N LYS A 96 -11.67 5.34 -1.28
CA LYS A 96 -10.21 5.38 -1.49
C LYS A 96 -9.57 4.31 -0.65
N MET A 97 -8.47 3.77 -1.15
CA MET A 97 -7.66 2.79 -0.45
C MET A 97 -6.18 3.12 -0.58
N ILE A 98 -5.42 2.87 0.48
CA ILE A 98 -3.96 2.88 0.43
C ILE A 98 -3.51 1.43 0.35
N TYR A 99 -2.88 1.08 -0.76
CA TYR A 99 -2.22 -0.19 -0.90
C TYR A 99 -0.85 -0.15 -0.21
N LEU A 100 -0.49 -1.23 0.48
CA LEU A 100 0.79 -1.47 1.12
C LEU A 100 1.21 -2.93 0.88
N ASP A 101 2.38 -3.17 0.28
CA ASP A 101 2.95 -4.52 0.17
C ASP A 101 3.12 -5.10 1.59
N ALA A 102 3.00 -6.43 1.73
CA ALA A 102 3.05 -7.09 3.04
C ALA A 102 4.44 -7.03 3.69
N ASP A 103 5.49 -6.67 2.95
CA ASP A 103 6.84 -6.36 3.44
C ASP A 103 7.06 -4.86 3.64
N THR A 104 5.99 -4.10 3.89
CA THR A 104 6.07 -2.72 4.39
C THR A 104 5.76 -2.64 5.89
N GLN A 105 6.24 -1.57 6.52
CA GLN A 105 5.91 -1.26 7.91
C GLN A 105 5.61 0.21 8.08
N VAL A 106 4.51 0.50 8.78
CA VAL A 106 4.09 1.85 9.13
C VAL A 106 4.63 2.20 10.53
N PHE A 107 5.37 3.30 10.63
CA PHE A 107 5.96 3.84 11.85
C PHE A 107 5.30 5.14 12.32
N GLU A 108 4.64 5.86 11.41
CA GLU A 108 3.80 7.02 11.75
C GLU A 108 2.45 6.97 11.01
N ASN A 109 1.44 7.64 11.55
CA ASN A 109 0.11 7.67 10.95
C ASN A 109 0.15 8.39 9.58
N ILE A 110 -0.48 7.76 8.58
CA ILE A 110 -0.57 8.27 7.20
C ILE A 110 -2.03 8.45 6.72
N ASP A 111 -2.99 8.49 7.64
CA ASP A 111 -4.42 8.60 7.34
C ASP A 111 -4.76 9.90 6.59
N HIS A 112 -3.99 10.96 6.81
CA HIS A 112 -4.16 12.24 6.10
C HIS A 112 -3.99 12.10 4.59
N LEU A 113 -3.32 11.04 4.09
CA LEU A 113 -3.23 10.78 2.66
C LEU A 113 -4.61 10.50 2.03
N PHE A 114 -5.58 9.99 2.79
CA PHE A 114 -6.94 9.79 2.25
C PHE A 114 -7.63 11.11 1.86
N ASP A 115 -7.16 12.25 2.36
CA ASP A 115 -7.71 13.58 2.06
C ASP A 115 -7.09 14.23 0.81
N MET A 116 -6.10 13.59 0.19
CA MET A 116 -5.55 14.05 -1.10
C MET A 116 -6.63 14.10 -2.19
N ALA A 117 -6.52 15.03 -3.14
CA ALA A 117 -7.54 15.21 -4.18
C ALA A 117 -7.78 13.92 -5.01
N GLY A 118 -9.05 13.61 -5.28
CA GLY A 118 -9.44 12.45 -6.10
C GLY A 118 -9.06 12.60 -7.58
N GLY A 119 -9.22 11.51 -8.35
CA GLY A 119 -8.88 11.47 -9.78
C GLY A 119 -7.37 11.45 -10.07
N SER A 120 -6.54 11.07 -9.10
CA SER A 120 -5.08 10.96 -9.26
C SER A 120 -4.58 9.69 -8.60
N PHE A 121 -3.43 9.20 -9.07
CA PHE A 121 -2.75 8.03 -8.53
C PHE A 121 -1.51 8.52 -7.77
N TYR A 122 -1.47 8.36 -6.44
CA TYR A 122 -0.35 8.88 -5.63
C TYR A 122 0.54 7.74 -5.19
N ALA A 123 1.83 7.86 -5.47
CA ALA A 123 2.83 6.84 -5.15
C ALA A 123 4.22 7.49 -5.05
N VAL A 124 5.15 6.81 -4.39
CA VAL A 124 6.53 7.29 -4.26
C VAL A 124 7.34 6.92 -5.50
N MET A 125 8.17 7.85 -5.97
CA MET A 125 9.07 7.59 -7.10
C MET A 125 10.04 6.44 -6.79
N ASP A 126 10.28 5.57 -7.76
CA ASP A 126 11.29 4.52 -7.64
C ASP A 126 12.72 5.07 -7.86
N CYS A 127 13.73 4.21 -7.74
CA CYS A 127 15.14 4.54 -7.92
C CYS A 127 15.76 3.71 -9.06
N PHE A 128 16.37 4.37 -10.04
CA PHE A 128 17.00 3.70 -11.19
C PHE A 128 18.44 3.23 -10.94
N CYS A 129 18.98 3.46 -9.74
CA CYS A 129 20.38 3.13 -9.41
C CYS A 129 20.59 1.68 -8.95
N GLU A 130 19.53 0.92 -8.71
CA GLU A 130 19.64 -0.48 -8.31
C GLU A 130 19.91 -1.42 -9.49
N LYS A 131 20.59 -2.54 -9.23
CA LYS A 131 21.00 -3.49 -10.28
C LYS A 131 19.82 -4.10 -11.03
N THR A 132 18.64 -4.17 -10.41
CA THR A 132 17.40 -4.59 -11.05
C THR A 132 17.05 -3.73 -12.27
N TRP A 133 17.50 -2.47 -12.30
CA TRP A 133 17.34 -1.54 -13.42
C TRP A 133 18.42 -1.66 -14.50
N SER A 134 19.38 -2.59 -14.39
CA SER A 134 20.52 -2.71 -15.33
C SER A 134 20.15 -2.95 -16.79
N HIS A 135 18.92 -3.42 -17.05
CA HIS A 135 18.36 -3.59 -18.39
C HIS A 135 17.83 -2.28 -19.01
N SER A 136 17.70 -1.22 -18.22
CA SER A 136 17.11 0.06 -18.61
C SER A 136 18.15 1.05 -19.13
N ARG A 137 17.72 1.95 -20.03
CA ARG A 137 18.58 3.03 -20.56
C ARG A 137 19.00 4.00 -19.45
N GLN A 138 18.11 4.27 -18.50
CA GLN A 138 18.34 5.14 -17.35
C GLN A 138 19.55 4.67 -16.54
N HIS A 139 19.57 3.38 -16.20
CA HIS A 139 20.70 2.79 -15.49
C HIS A 139 21.99 2.80 -16.32
N SER A 140 21.94 2.50 -17.63
CA SER A 140 23.13 2.54 -18.50
C SER A 140 23.77 3.94 -18.59
N VAL A 141 22.95 4.99 -18.55
CA VAL A 141 23.40 6.39 -18.51
C VAL A 141 23.93 6.80 -17.13
N GLY A 142 23.48 6.13 -16.06
CA GLY A 142 23.64 6.61 -14.69
C GLY A 142 22.66 7.71 -14.30
N TYR A 143 21.61 7.93 -15.10
CA TYR A 143 20.54 8.89 -14.80
C TYR A 143 19.58 8.31 -13.76
N CYS A 144 19.23 9.11 -12.74
CA CYS A 144 18.21 8.75 -11.76
C CYS A 144 17.27 9.92 -11.49
N GLN A 145 15.96 9.65 -11.55
CA GLN A 145 14.90 10.63 -11.27
C GLN A 145 14.90 11.16 -9.83
N GLN A 146 15.58 10.48 -8.90
CA GLN A 146 15.76 10.93 -7.52
C GLN A 146 16.80 12.06 -7.39
N CYS A 147 17.67 12.21 -8.39
CA CYS A 147 18.72 13.22 -8.41
C CYS A 147 19.06 13.63 -9.87
N PRO A 148 18.11 14.19 -10.63
CA PRO A 148 18.27 14.47 -12.06
C PRO A 148 19.43 15.44 -12.36
N GLU A 149 19.87 16.20 -11.37
CA GLU A 149 21.00 17.13 -11.49
C GLU A 149 22.38 16.47 -11.40
N LYS A 150 22.50 15.26 -10.81
CA LYS A 150 23.81 14.58 -10.68
C LYS A 150 24.33 14.07 -12.02
N VAL A 151 23.45 13.48 -12.81
CA VAL A 151 23.71 13.04 -14.18
C VAL A 151 22.54 13.50 -15.02
N LYS A 152 22.77 14.50 -15.88
CA LYS A 152 21.73 15.02 -16.76
C LYS A 152 21.39 13.99 -17.84
N TRP A 153 20.12 13.88 -18.18
CA TRP A 153 19.69 13.02 -19.27
C TRP A 153 20.25 13.51 -20.63
N PRO A 154 21.01 12.69 -21.37
CA PRO A 154 21.61 13.10 -22.63
C PRO A 154 20.58 13.02 -23.75
N SER A 155 19.73 14.05 -23.86
CA SER A 155 18.57 14.03 -24.75
C SER A 155 18.90 13.80 -26.23
N GLU A 156 20.02 14.34 -26.73
CA GLU A 156 20.42 14.16 -28.12
C GLU A 156 20.79 12.71 -28.42
N GLU A 157 21.62 12.10 -27.56
CA GLU A 157 22.05 10.69 -27.70
C GLU A 157 20.90 9.71 -27.47
N MET A 158 19.97 10.05 -26.58
CA MET A 158 18.82 9.21 -26.23
C MET A 158 17.61 9.43 -27.14
N GLY A 159 17.68 10.39 -28.06
CA GLY A 159 16.63 10.69 -29.02
C GLY A 159 15.36 11.30 -28.40
N GLY A 160 15.47 12.03 -27.29
CA GLY A 160 14.33 12.66 -26.64
C GLY A 160 14.53 13.13 -25.19
N PRO A 161 13.49 13.71 -24.57
CA PRO A 161 13.52 14.10 -23.16
C PRO A 161 13.69 12.89 -22.23
N PRO A 162 13.96 13.10 -20.93
CA PRO A 162 13.94 12.02 -19.96
C PRO A 162 12.59 11.27 -19.98
N PRO A 163 12.58 9.98 -19.60
CA PRO A 163 11.34 9.21 -19.51
C PRO A 163 10.38 9.82 -18.48
N PRO A 164 9.07 9.53 -18.58
CA PRO A 164 8.10 9.90 -17.55
C PRO A 164 8.54 9.41 -16.16
N LEU A 165 8.12 10.12 -15.12
CA LEU A 165 8.36 9.68 -13.74
C LEU A 165 7.77 8.28 -13.53
N TYR A 166 8.51 7.48 -12.78
CA TYR A 166 8.18 6.08 -12.53
C TYR A 166 8.06 5.82 -11.03
N PHE A 167 6.98 5.20 -10.58
CA PHE A 167 6.74 4.92 -9.15
C PHE A 167 7.04 3.48 -8.75
N ASN A 168 7.38 3.30 -7.48
CA ASN A 168 7.37 2.00 -6.83
C ASN A 168 5.93 1.60 -6.46
N ALA A 169 5.52 0.38 -6.81
CA ALA A 169 4.15 -0.11 -6.60
C ALA A 169 3.91 -0.72 -5.21
N GLY A 170 4.86 -0.66 -4.28
CA GLY A 170 4.67 -1.18 -2.93
C GLY A 170 3.85 -0.30 -2.00
N MET A 171 3.61 0.96 -2.40
CA MET A 171 2.66 1.83 -1.75
C MET A 171 2.01 2.76 -2.77
N PHE A 172 0.68 2.83 -2.74
CA PHE A 172 -0.05 3.85 -3.50
C PHE A 172 -1.44 4.12 -2.94
N LEU A 173 -1.92 5.34 -3.11
CA LEU A 173 -3.32 5.74 -2.89
C LEU A 173 -4.09 5.65 -4.21
N PHE A 174 -5.22 4.95 -4.20
CA PHE A 174 -6.08 4.75 -5.36
C PHE A 174 -7.57 4.78 -5.03
N GLU A 175 -8.39 4.94 -6.05
CA GLU A 175 -9.85 4.88 -5.99
C GLU A 175 -10.33 3.56 -6.63
N PRO A 176 -10.90 2.62 -5.85
CA PRO A 176 -11.47 1.39 -6.41
C PRO A 176 -12.57 1.69 -7.43
N SER A 177 -12.52 0.97 -8.55
CA SER A 177 -13.49 1.05 -9.62
C SER A 177 -13.43 -0.24 -10.45
N ARG A 178 -14.57 -0.89 -10.62
CA ARG A 178 -14.68 -2.07 -11.50
C ARG A 178 -14.32 -1.76 -12.95
N LEU A 179 -14.57 -0.53 -13.41
CA LEU A 179 -14.17 -0.08 -14.75
C LEU A 179 -12.65 -0.01 -14.86
N THR A 180 -11.97 0.55 -13.86
CA THR A 180 -10.51 0.56 -13.80
C THR A 180 -9.94 -0.85 -13.70
N ALA A 181 -10.54 -1.72 -12.88
CA ALA A 181 -10.13 -3.12 -12.79
C ALA A 181 -10.22 -3.84 -14.15
N ALA A 182 -11.35 -3.70 -14.84
CA ALA A 182 -11.55 -4.29 -16.17
C ALA A 182 -10.56 -3.73 -17.19
N ALA A 183 -10.31 -2.42 -17.18
CA ALA A 183 -9.35 -1.79 -18.09
C ALA A 183 -7.89 -2.22 -17.81
N LEU A 184 -7.51 -2.42 -16.55
CA LEU A 184 -6.20 -2.95 -16.16
C LEU A 184 -6.02 -4.39 -16.66
N LEU A 185 -7.04 -5.24 -16.49
CA LEU A 185 -7.01 -6.63 -16.97
C LEU A 185 -6.99 -6.71 -18.49
N GLN A 186 -7.80 -5.90 -19.18
CA GLN A 186 -7.76 -5.80 -20.64
C GLN A 186 -6.38 -5.34 -21.13
N ARG A 187 -5.76 -4.37 -20.45
CA ARG A 187 -4.41 -3.93 -20.80
C ARG A 187 -3.38 -5.04 -20.60
N LEU A 188 -3.51 -5.83 -19.53
CA LEU A 188 -2.63 -6.96 -19.25
C LEU A 188 -2.61 -7.97 -20.40
N GLU A 189 -3.76 -8.27 -21.02
CA GLU A 189 -3.84 -9.19 -22.18
C GLU A 189 -2.91 -8.77 -23.33
N SER A 190 -2.74 -7.46 -23.52
CA SER A 190 -1.87 -6.87 -24.55
C SER A 190 -0.46 -6.53 -24.06
N THR A 191 -0.18 -6.60 -22.75
CA THR A 191 1.10 -6.20 -22.15
C THR A 191 2.14 -7.31 -22.30
N ALA A 192 3.30 -6.98 -22.87
CA ALA A 192 4.42 -7.91 -22.95
C ALA A 192 4.98 -8.16 -21.53
N PRO A 193 5.61 -9.31 -21.27
CA PRO A 193 6.27 -9.56 -19.98
C PRO A 193 7.29 -8.47 -19.71
N THR A 194 7.28 -7.96 -18.48
CA THR A 194 8.19 -6.90 -18.06
C THR A 194 8.94 -7.30 -16.79
N PRO A 195 10.12 -6.71 -16.53
CA PRO A 195 10.94 -7.06 -15.37
C PRO A 195 10.30 -6.78 -14.00
N PHE A 196 9.35 -5.85 -13.92
CA PHE A 196 8.67 -5.47 -12.67
C PHE A 196 7.17 -5.76 -12.69
N ALA A 197 6.70 -6.62 -13.60
CA ALA A 197 5.34 -7.13 -13.69
C ALA A 197 4.23 -6.08 -13.52
N GLU A 198 3.44 -6.15 -12.45
CA GLU A 198 2.31 -5.26 -12.23
C GLU A 198 2.75 -3.82 -11.99
N GLN A 199 3.95 -3.57 -11.46
CA GLN A 199 4.49 -2.23 -11.29
C GLN A 199 4.64 -1.52 -12.66
N ASP A 200 5.16 -2.22 -13.68
CA ASP A 200 5.28 -1.66 -15.03
C ASP A 200 3.91 -1.41 -15.66
N LEU A 201 2.97 -2.36 -15.49
CA LEU A 201 1.60 -2.21 -15.97
C LEU A 201 0.92 -0.98 -15.33
N LEU A 202 1.04 -0.83 -14.01
CA LEU A 202 0.48 0.29 -13.27
C LEU A 202 1.12 1.61 -13.70
N ASN A 203 2.44 1.68 -13.85
CA ASN A 203 3.13 2.87 -14.36
C ASN A 203 2.64 3.25 -15.77
N ALA A 204 2.49 2.26 -16.65
CA ALA A 204 2.02 2.47 -18.01
C ALA A 204 0.54 2.89 -18.08
N TYR A 205 -0.30 2.43 -17.15
CA TYR A 205 -1.72 2.77 -17.07
C TYR A 205 -1.96 4.12 -16.40
N PHE A 206 -1.37 4.35 -15.22
CA PHE A 206 -1.62 5.52 -14.39
C PHE A 206 -0.68 6.69 -14.67
N GLY A 207 0.33 6.58 -15.54
CA GLY A 207 1.36 7.60 -15.74
C GLY A 207 0.85 9.03 -16.00
N LYS A 208 -0.33 9.20 -16.64
CA LYS A 208 -0.95 10.53 -16.84
C LYS A 208 -1.68 11.08 -15.61
N MET A 209 -2.09 10.21 -14.70
CA MET A 209 -2.77 10.53 -13.43
C MET A 209 -1.80 10.51 -12.24
N TYR A 210 -0.57 10.06 -12.47
CA TYR A 210 0.43 9.87 -11.44
C TYR A 210 0.85 11.22 -10.84
N LYS A 211 0.85 11.28 -9.51
CA LYS A 211 1.38 12.39 -8.71
C LYS A 211 2.36 11.85 -7.68
N PRO A 212 3.65 12.21 -7.74
CA PRO A 212 4.63 11.74 -6.77
C PRO A 212 4.30 12.28 -5.37
N ILE A 213 4.47 11.41 -4.37
CA ILE A 213 4.47 11.80 -2.95
C ILE A 213 5.87 11.61 -2.34
N PRO A 214 6.19 12.30 -1.24
CA PRO A 214 7.50 12.23 -0.60
C PRO A 214 7.95 10.80 -0.26
N LEU A 215 9.26 10.57 -0.35
CA LEU A 215 9.88 9.27 -0.08
C LEU A 215 9.60 8.71 1.32
N ILE A 216 9.35 9.58 2.31
CA ILE A 216 8.98 9.17 3.67
C ILE A 216 7.73 8.29 3.75
N TYR A 217 6.88 8.27 2.71
CA TYR A 217 5.66 7.43 2.64
C TYR A 217 5.89 6.05 2.03
N ASN A 218 7.09 5.75 1.53
CA ASN A 218 7.50 4.44 1.01
C ASN A 218 9.02 4.41 0.85
N LEU A 219 9.77 4.34 1.95
CA LEU A 219 11.22 4.21 1.90
C LEU A 219 11.59 2.81 1.42
N VAL A 220 11.85 2.67 0.13
CA VAL A 220 12.59 1.53 -0.41
C VAL A 220 14.00 1.55 0.17
N LEU A 221 14.40 0.48 0.86
CA LEU A 221 15.65 0.46 1.64
C LEU A 221 16.91 0.80 0.82
N ALA A 222 16.91 0.53 -0.48
CA ALA A 222 18.04 0.90 -1.34
C ALA A 222 18.37 2.40 -1.37
N MET A 223 17.40 3.25 -1.05
CA MET A 223 17.63 4.69 -0.91
C MET A 223 18.67 5.01 0.16
N LEU A 224 18.83 4.19 1.20
CA LEU A 224 19.82 4.38 2.28
C LEU A 224 21.27 4.31 1.79
N TRP A 225 21.55 3.64 0.68
CA TRP A 225 22.91 3.53 0.11
C TRP A 225 23.05 4.10 -1.29
N ARG A 226 21.95 4.29 -2.05
CA ARG A 226 21.98 4.94 -3.36
C ARG A 226 21.81 6.45 -3.29
N HIS A 227 20.96 6.92 -2.38
CA HIS A 227 20.62 8.33 -2.21
C HIS A 227 20.52 8.70 -0.72
N PRO A 228 21.54 8.44 0.11
CA PRO A 228 21.49 8.77 1.54
C PRO A 228 21.22 10.26 1.78
N GLU A 229 21.60 11.13 0.83
CA GLU A 229 21.31 12.56 0.89
C GLU A 229 19.80 12.91 0.86
N ASN A 230 18.96 11.99 0.39
CA ASN A 230 17.51 12.16 0.29
C ASN A 230 16.76 11.51 1.47
N VAL A 231 17.47 10.91 2.44
CA VAL A 231 16.85 10.14 3.53
C VAL A 231 17.19 10.73 4.89
N GLU A 232 16.19 11.37 5.50
CA GLU A 232 16.19 11.67 6.92
C GLU A 232 15.41 10.58 7.67
N LEU A 233 16.14 9.59 8.21
CA LEU A 233 15.52 8.38 8.75
C LEU A 233 14.52 8.65 9.91
N GLY A 234 14.69 9.77 10.61
CA GLY A 234 13.77 10.19 11.68
C GLY A 234 12.39 10.63 11.19
N GLU A 235 12.26 11.06 9.93
CA GLU A 235 11.00 11.53 9.34
C GLU A 235 10.25 10.45 8.54
N VAL A 236 10.86 9.27 8.39
CA VAL A 236 10.32 8.17 7.58
C VAL A 236 9.10 7.56 8.27
N LYS A 237 7.96 7.57 7.55
CA LYS A 237 6.67 7.09 8.06
C LYS A 237 6.38 5.65 7.65
N VAL A 238 6.84 5.24 6.47
CA VAL A 238 6.67 3.88 5.95
C VAL A 238 8.00 3.39 5.38
N VAL A 239 8.40 2.19 5.76
CA VAL A 239 9.59 1.49 5.23
C VAL A 239 9.13 0.28 4.43
N HIS A 240 9.79 0.05 3.29
CA HIS A 240 9.54 -1.07 2.40
C HIS A 240 10.77 -1.97 2.33
N TYR A 241 10.65 -3.15 2.93
CA TYR A 241 11.72 -4.16 3.07
C TYR A 241 11.84 -5.04 1.81
N CYS A 242 11.88 -4.40 0.64
CA CYS A 242 11.95 -5.06 -0.67
C CYS A 242 13.37 -5.40 -1.12
N ALA A 243 14.41 -4.92 -0.43
CA ALA A 243 15.78 -5.31 -0.73
C ALA A 243 16.01 -6.79 -0.40
N ALA A 244 16.78 -7.49 -1.24
CA ALA A 244 17.08 -8.90 -1.01
C ALA A 244 17.75 -9.11 0.37
N GLY A 245 17.22 -10.05 1.16
CA GLY A 245 17.68 -10.33 2.53
C GLY A 245 17.15 -9.38 3.60
N SER A 246 16.42 -8.32 3.23
CA SER A 246 15.96 -7.30 4.20
C SER A 246 14.64 -7.61 4.89
N LYS A 247 13.87 -8.60 4.40
CA LYS A 247 12.59 -9.01 4.99
C LYS A 247 12.79 -9.36 6.46
N PRO A 248 12.12 -8.68 7.42
CA PRO A 248 12.41 -8.81 8.84
C PRO A 248 12.32 -10.24 9.39
N TRP A 249 11.34 -11.02 8.91
CA TRP A 249 11.11 -12.41 9.33
C TRP A 249 12.11 -13.43 8.73
N SER A 250 12.94 -13.01 7.78
CA SER A 250 13.99 -13.84 7.17
C SER A 250 15.37 -13.19 7.28
N TYR A 251 15.50 -12.14 8.09
CA TYR A 251 16.71 -11.34 8.18
C TYR A 251 17.81 -12.09 8.94
N THR A 252 18.93 -12.32 8.27
CA THR A 252 20.11 -12.99 8.83
C THR A 252 21.27 -12.02 9.10
N GLY A 253 21.19 -10.79 8.60
CA GLY A 253 22.31 -9.84 8.57
C GLY A 253 23.38 -10.17 7.51
N GLU A 254 23.22 -11.26 6.75
CA GLU A 254 24.11 -11.62 5.65
C GLU A 254 23.54 -11.13 4.31
N GLY A 255 24.44 -10.75 3.39
CA GLY A 255 24.08 -10.18 2.09
C GLY A 255 24.56 -8.73 1.91
N GLU A 256 24.42 -8.24 0.68
CA GLU A 256 24.82 -6.88 0.33
C GLU A 256 24.01 -5.86 1.16
N ASN A 257 24.71 -4.91 1.79
CA ASN A 257 24.11 -3.87 2.65
C ASN A 257 23.38 -4.36 3.93
N MET A 258 23.25 -5.67 4.16
CA MET A 258 22.52 -6.20 5.33
C MET A 258 23.29 -6.03 6.65
N LYS A 259 24.60 -5.75 6.61
CA LYS A 259 25.39 -5.49 7.83
C LYS A 259 25.33 -4.05 8.33
N ARG A 260 24.64 -3.16 7.61
CA ARG A 260 24.55 -1.74 7.97
C ARG A 260 23.73 -1.54 9.25
N GLU A 261 24.11 -0.54 10.03
CA GLU A 261 23.46 -0.24 11.32
C GLU A 261 22.03 0.30 11.16
N ASP A 262 21.77 1.08 10.11
CA ASP A 262 20.43 1.56 9.79
C ASP A 262 19.46 0.42 9.43
N ILE A 263 19.93 -0.59 8.69
CA ILE A 263 19.16 -1.80 8.37
C ILE A 263 18.87 -2.61 9.65
N LYS A 264 19.89 -2.87 10.47
CA LYS A 264 19.69 -3.56 11.76
C LYS A 264 18.68 -2.83 12.65
N LEU A 265 18.77 -1.50 12.72
CA LEU A 265 17.84 -0.66 13.47
C LEU A 265 16.40 -0.80 12.94
N LEU A 266 16.21 -0.73 11.62
CA LEU A 266 14.89 -0.85 11.00
C LEU A 266 14.28 -2.26 11.18
N VAL A 267 15.09 -3.31 11.07
CA VAL A 267 14.64 -4.68 11.34
C VAL A 267 14.28 -4.84 12.81
N LYS A 268 15.09 -4.30 13.73
CA LYS A 268 14.77 -4.30 15.16
C LYS A 268 13.44 -3.57 15.43
N LYS A 269 13.25 -2.38 14.86
CA LYS A 269 11.99 -1.62 14.99
C LYS A 269 10.77 -2.40 14.48
N TRP A 270 10.95 -3.22 13.46
CA TRP A 270 9.89 -4.10 12.96
C TRP A 270 9.53 -5.18 13.98
N TRP A 271 10.54 -5.88 14.53
CA TRP A 271 10.33 -6.89 15.57
C TRP A 271 9.76 -6.29 16.86
N ASP A 272 10.20 -5.11 17.27
CA ASP A 272 9.64 -4.37 18.40
C ASP A 272 8.12 -4.08 18.22
N ILE A 273 7.60 -4.06 16.99
CA ILE A 273 6.16 -3.94 16.71
C ILE A 273 5.50 -5.31 16.64
N TYR A 274 6.13 -6.26 15.94
CA TYR A 274 5.59 -7.58 15.73
C TYR A 274 5.42 -8.36 17.05
N ASP A 275 6.42 -8.30 17.94
CA ASP A 275 6.45 -9.01 19.22
C ASP A 275 5.67 -8.30 20.34
N ASP A 276 5.19 -7.07 20.10
CA ASP A 276 4.40 -6.34 21.09
C ASP A 276 2.97 -6.90 21.14
N GLU A 277 2.69 -7.71 22.17
CA GLU A 277 1.37 -8.31 22.43
C GLU A 277 0.32 -7.25 22.80
N SER A 278 0.73 -6.08 23.31
CA SER A 278 -0.23 -4.99 23.59
C SER A 278 -0.85 -4.43 22.31
N LEU A 279 -0.19 -4.66 21.17
CA LEU A 279 -0.68 -4.37 19.84
C LEU A 279 -1.47 -5.53 19.23
N ASP A 280 -1.73 -6.64 19.90
CA ASP A 280 -2.66 -7.64 19.36
C ASP A 280 -4.09 -7.08 19.29
N PHE A 281 -4.87 -7.56 18.33
CA PHE A 281 -6.26 -7.13 18.21
C PHE A 281 -7.09 -7.70 19.35
N LYS A 282 -7.87 -6.83 20.01
CA LYS A 282 -8.80 -7.21 21.06
C LYS A 282 -10.22 -7.03 20.54
N GLU A 283 -11.00 -8.11 20.48
CA GLU A 283 -12.37 -8.08 19.97
C GLU A 283 -13.28 -7.09 20.73
N GLU A 284 -12.99 -6.88 22.02
CA GLU A 284 -13.74 -5.98 22.91
C GLU A 284 -13.63 -4.50 22.48
N GLU A 285 -12.48 -4.06 21.96
CA GLU A 285 -12.26 -2.68 21.49
C GLU A 285 -12.99 -2.41 20.16
N ALA A 286 -13.24 -3.44 19.34
CA ALA A 286 -14.02 -3.32 18.12
C ALA A 286 -15.51 -3.10 18.41
N ALA A 287 -16.06 -3.79 19.41
CA ALA A 287 -17.45 -3.59 19.83
C ALA A 287 -17.68 -2.16 20.35
N GLU A 288 -16.76 -1.58 21.11
CA GLU A 288 -16.88 -0.20 21.60
C GLU A 288 -16.82 0.85 20.47
N ALA A 289 -15.99 0.63 19.44
CA ALA A 289 -15.92 1.51 18.27
C ALA A 289 -17.21 1.48 17.42
N PHE A 290 -17.94 0.36 17.41
CA PHE A 290 -19.25 0.25 16.76
C PHE A 290 -20.42 0.80 17.62
N TYR A 291 -20.22 0.94 18.93
CA TYR A 291 -21.26 1.40 19.88
C TYR A 291 -21.14 2.87 20.32
N MET A 292 -20.15 3.63 19.86
CA MET A 292 -20.12 5.08 20.07
C MET A 292 -21.29 5.74 19.32
N PRO A 293 -22.31 6.29 20.01
CA PRO A 293 -23.36 7.04 19.35
C PRO A 293 -22.73 8.30 18.78
N SER A 294 -22.98 8.57 17.51
CA SER A 294 -22.72 9.88 16.92
C SER A 294 -23.48 10.95 17.71
N SER A 295 -22.82 11.63 18.62
CA SER A 295 -23.30 12.85 19.26
C SER A 295 -22.11 13.81 19.36
N SER A 296 -22.18 15.08 19.01
CA SER A 296 -23.33 15.96 18.87
C SER A 296 -22.97 17.13 17.94
N PHE A 297 -23.74 17.34 16.87
CA PHE A 297 -23.93 18.69 16.36
C PHE A 297 -24.94 19.36 17.29
N ALA A 298 -24.51 20.42 17.97
CA ALA A 298 -25.40 21.26 18.75
C ALA A 298 -26.39 21.95 17.81
N ALA A 299 -27.59 21.37 17.64
CA ALA A 299 -28.73 22.05 17.08
C ALA A 299 -29.44 22.81 18.22
N SER A 300 -29.44 24.13 18.12
CA SER A 300 -30.23 25.04 18.93
C SER A 300 -31.71 24.64 18.91
N LYS A 301 -32.30 24.44 20.08
CA LYS A 301 -33.75 24.21 20.24
C LYS A 301 -34.53 25.48 19.84
N PRO A 302 -35.66 25.38 19.14
CA PRO A 302 -36.66 26.44 19.14
C PRO A 302 -37.51 26.36 20.42
N GLU A 303 -37.84 27.52 20.98
CA GLU A 303 -38.71 27.68 22.16
C GLU A 303 -40.16 27.24 21.89
N PRO A 304 -40.90 26.76 22.90
CA PRO A 304 -42.31 26.44 22.77
C PRO A 304 -43.19 27.69 22.98
N HIS A 305 -43.92 28.09 21.95
CA HIS A 305 -45.05 29.01 22.09
C HIS A 305 -46.29 28.24 22.54
N TRP A 306 -46.81 28.64 23.70
CA TRP A 306 -48.07 28.20 24.28
C TRP A 306 -49.24 28.90 23.58
N LEU A 307 -50.15 28.13 22.98
CA LEU A 307 -51.51 28.61 22.71
C LEU A 307 -52.52 27.61 23.25
N ILE A 308 -53.19 28.06 24.31
CA ILE A 308 -54.37 27.50 24.94
C ILE A 308 -55.54 27.68 23.97
N HIS A 309 -56.32 26.64 23.69
CA HIS A 309 -57.78 26.77 23.59
C HIS A 309 -58.48 25.45 23.93
N ALA A 310 -59.59 25.62 24.67
CA ALA A 310 -60.35 24.63 25.40
C ALA A 310 -61.45 23.95 24.57
N GLY A 311 -61.95 22.81 25.07
CA GLY A 311 -63.31 22.33 24.77
C GLY A 311 -63.46 20.82 24.59
N ALA A 312 -63.96 20.15 25.63
CA ALA A 312 -64.41 18.74 25.70
C ALA A 312 -65.70 18.48 24.86
N PRO A 313 -66.35 17.27 24.84
CA PRO A 313 -66.11 16.06 25.63
C PRO A 313 -66.24 14.70 24.90
N SER A 314 -66.01 13.67 25.71
CA SER A 314 -66.05 12.21 25.54
C SER A 314 -67.31 11.60 24.88
N ALA A 315 -67.13 10.45 24.23
CA ALA A 315 -68.14 9.38 24.17
C ALA A 315 -67.49 7.99 23.92
N THR A 316 -67.78 7.08 24.85
CA THR A 316 -67.82 5.59 24.81
C THR A 316 -66.69 4.81 24.13
#